data_AF-A0A2N6FKM9-F1
#
_entry.id   AF-A0A2N6FKM9-F1
#
_cell.length_a   1.000
_cell.length_b   1.000
_cell.length_c   1.000
_cell.angle_alpha   90.00
_cell.angle_beta   90.00
_cell.angle_gamma   90.00
#
_symmetry.space_group_name_H-M   'P 1'
#
loop_
_entity.id
_entity.type
_entity.pdbx_description
1 polymer ?
#
loop_
_entity_poly.entity_id
_entity_poly.type
_entity_poly.pdbx_seq_one_letter_code
_entity_poly.pdbx_strand_id
1 'polypeptide(L)'
;MKRILICDQRNELLSTLEIILKNWGYRALPISDSNEFKSMMKELEPELIISGPGFITEKGVAKILKESKAPFILVNDSSIEAETLKATEELDYPVDIFRLFELTQKYLEKIPRRNIRLKVQLPGMYYCGESPCIAEIISLSAEGLFFRTGSRIDGPDNVQIVLPLLGMQKELEIKGRIVYRVEPQAGNNYLQGMGIEFIDIAADTEKLLRQYVENLLMTELSDKSYAQDTLDIEQLQSRSTELTLKINPID
;
A
#
# COMPACT_ATOMS: atom_id res chain seq x y z
N MET A 1 -8.31 -15.04 -8.65
CA MET A 1 -7.86 -14.10 -7.60
C MET A 1 -6.71 -14.75 -6.87
N LYS A 2 -5.61 -14.05 -6.65
CA LYS A 2 -4.38 -14.69 -6.15
C LYS A 2 -4.46 -14.99 -4.67
N ARG A 3 -3.93 -16.14 -4.26
CA ARG A 3 -4.10 -16.69 -2.90
C ARG A 3 -2.87 -16.46 -2.05
N ILE A 4 -3.05 -15.82 -0.90
CA ILE A 4 -2.00 -15.55 0.07
C ILE A 4 -2.39 -16.24 1.39
N LEU A 5 -1.53 -17.12 1.89
CA LEU A 5 -1.66 -17.64 3.26
C LEU A 5 -0.91 -16.72 4.21
N ILE A 6 -1.56 -16.35 5.32
CA ILE A 6 -0.96 -15.55 6.39
C ILE A 6 -0.96 -16.44 7.63
N CYS A 7 0.21 -16.77 8.17
CA CYS A 7 0.35 -17.77 9.22
C CYS A 7 1.12 -17.21 10.41
N ASP A 8 0.42 -16.90 11.50
CA ASP A 8 1.01 -16.25 12.67
C ASP A 8 0.19 -16.61 13.92
N GLN A 9 0.80 -16.50 15.09
CA GLN A 9 0.11 -16.68 16.37
C GLN A 9 -0.47 -15.36 16.89
N ARG A 10 -0.01 -14.22 16.35
CA ARG A 10 -0.51 -12.88 16.67
C ARG A 10 -1.82 -12.62 15.89
N ASN A 11 -2.96 -12.85 16.53
CA ASN A 11 -4.28 -12.69 15.91
C ASN A 11 -4.50 -11.29 15.32
N GLU A 12 -4.07 -10.25 16.04
CA GLU A 12 -4.16 -8.88 15.56
C GLU A 12 -3.38 -8.67 14.24
N LEU A 13 -2.21 -9.30 14.10
CA LEU A 13 -1.39 -9.19 12.88
C LEU A 13 -2.05 -9.92 11.72
N LEU A 14 -2.64 -11.09 11.99
CA LEU A 14 -3.43 -11.82 11.01
C LEU A 14 -4.58 -10.96 10.48
N SER A 15 -5.37 -10.34 11.36
CA SER A 15 -6.49 -9.48 11.00
C SER A 15 -6.04 -8.25 10.20
N THR A 16 -4.99 -7.57 10.65
CA THR A 16 -4.43 -6.39 9.98
C THR A 16 -3.96 -6.72 8.57
N LEU A 17 -3.14 -7.77 8.42
CA LEU A 17 -2.64 -8.20 7.11
C LEU A 17 -3.77 -8.70 6.20
N GLU A 18 -4.77 -9.39 6.75
CA GLU A 18 -5.93 -9.85 5.99
C GLU A 18 -6.69 -8.68 5.35
N ILE A 19 -6.96 -7.62 6.12
CA ILE A 19 -7.69 -6.44 5.64
C ILE A 19 -6.89 -5.70 4.57
N ILE A 20 -5.59 -5.48 4.80
CA ILE A 20 -4.70 -4.81 3.84
C ILE A 20 -4.67 -5.56 2.50
N LEU A 21 -4.43 -6.87 2.55
CA LEU A 21 -4.27 -7.68 1.34
C LEU A 21 -5.60 -7.83 0.59
N LYS A 22 -6.73 -7.95 1.29
CA LYS A 22 -8.07 -7.88 0.66
C LYS A 22 -8.31 -6.53 0.02
N ASN A 23 -7.90 -5.43 0.66
CA ASN A 23 -8.04 -4.08 0.09
C ASN A 23 -7.27 -3.93 -1.23
N TRP A 24 -6.13 -4.61 -1.37
CA TRP A 24 -5.35 -4.65 -2.61
C TRP A 24 -5.88 -5.63 -3.66
N GLY A 25 -6.97 -6.35 -3.38
CA GLY A 25 -7.62 -7.28 -4.29
C GLY A 25 -7.07 -8.72 -4.24
N TYR A 26 -6.35 -9.08 -3.18
CA TYR A 26 -5.86 -10.44 -2.96
C TYR A 26 -6.82 -11.28 -2.12
N ARG A 27 -6.75 -12.61 -2.28
CA ARG A 27 -7.43 -13.56 -1.41
C ARG A 27 -6.50 -13.92 -0.26
N ALA A 28 -6.57 -13.14 0.83
CA ALA A 28 -5.89 -13.44 2.08
C ALA A 28 -6.64 -14.53 2.87
N LEU A 29 -5.89 -15.47 3.43
CA LEU A 29 -6.37 -16.58 4.26
C LEU A 29 -5.53 -16.62 5.54
N PRO A 30 -6.00 -16.01 6.64
CA PRO A 30 -5.32 -16.06 7.93
C PRO A 30 -5.44 -17.45 8.56
N ILE A 31 -4.35 -17.96 9.13
CA ILE A 31 -4.27 -19.25 9.81
C ILE A 31 -3.44 -19.08 11.07
N SER A 32 -3.99 -19.48 12.21
CA SER A 32 -3.28 -19.47 13.50
C SER A 32 -2.97 -20.88 14.04
N ASP A 33 -3.51 -21.94 13.41
CA ASP A 33 -3.29 -23.33 13.81
C ASP A 33 -2.49 -24.12 12.74
N SER A 34 -1.46 -24.86 13.18
CA SER A 34 -0.64 -25.64 12.23
C SER A 34 -1.34 -26.85 11.61
N ASN A 35 -2.40 -27.40 12.20
CA ASN A 35 -3.16 -28.49 11.57
C ASN A 35 -4.02 -27.96 10.44
N GLU A 36 -4.65 -26.80 10.62
CA GLU A 36 -5.34 -26.08 9.56
C GLU A 36 -4.37 -25.74 8.42
N PHE A 37 -3.18 -25.20 8.72
CA PHE A 37 -2.15 -24.95 7.72
C PHE A 37 -1.77 -26.21 6.94
N LYS A 38 -1.56 -27.34 7.63
CA LYS A 38 -1.26 -28.63 6.99
C LYS A 38 -2.38 -29.11 6.07
N SER A 39 -3.63 -28.88 6.45
CA SER A 39 -4.80 -29.22 5.62
C SER A 39 -4.87 -28.31 4.39
N MET A 40 -4.74 -27.01 4.60
CA MET A 40 -4.75 -26.00 3.54
C MET A 40 -3.66 -26.24 2.52
N MET A 41 -2.42 -26.54 2.93
CA MET A 41 -1.31 -26.81 2.01
C MET A 41 -1.49 -28.08 1.17
N LYS A 42 -2.38 -29.01 1.56
CA LYS A 42 -2.72 -30.20 0.75
C LYS A 42 -3.82 -29.92 -0.26
N GLU A 43 -4.76 -29.04 0.10
CA GLU A 43 -5.95 -28.74 -0.71
C GLU A 43 -5.74 -27.52 -1.62
N LEU A 44 -4.80 -26.64 -1.26
CA LEU A 44 -4.55 -25.37 -1.91
C LEU A 44 -3.07 -25.25 -2.29
N GLU A 45 -2.85 -24.68 -3.47
CA GLU A 45 -1.54 -24.21 -3.91
C GLU A 45 -1.50 -22.68 -3.76
N PRO A 46 -1.02 -22.15 -2.61
CA PRO A 46 -0.91 -20.70 -2.45
C PRO A 46 0.13 -20.13 -3.39
N GLU A 47 -0.04 -18.86 -3.77
CA GLU A 47 0.92 -18.14 -4.61
C GLU A 47 1.92 -17.33 -3.78
N LEU A 48 1.62 -17.12 -2.50
CA LEU A 48 2.50 -16.49 -1.52
C LEU A 48 2.15 -16.98 -0.12
N ILE A 49 3.17 -17.17 0.71
CA ILE A 49 3.02 -17.48 2.14
C ILE A 49 3.73 -16.39 2.94
N ILE A 50 3.04 -15.80 3.90
CA ILE A 50 3.58 -14.84 4.86
C ILE A 50 3.45 -15.48 6.24
N SER A 51 4.55 -15.59 6.99
CA SER A 51 4.49 -16.22 8.32
C SER A 51 5.39 -15.55 9.33
N GLY A 52 4.95 -15.52 10.59
CA GLY A 52 5.78 -15.12 11.71
C GLY A 52 6.66 -16.25 12.24
N PRO A 53 7.71 -15.91 13.01
CA PRO A 53 8.69 -16.86 13.51
C PRO A 53 8.08 -17.92 14.42
N GLY A 54 7.14 -17.56 15.31
CA GLY A 54 6.48 -18.48 16.24
C GLY A 54 5.75 -19.62 15.54
N PHE A 55 4.99 -19.33 14.48
CA PHE A 55 4.25 -20.34 13.72
C PHE A 55 5.16 -21.35 13.02
N ILE A 56 6.34 -20.92 12.55
CA ILE A 56 7.28 -21.78 11.82
C ILE A 56 7.89 -22.86 12.73
N THR A 57 8.05 -22.54 14.01
CA THR A 57 8.57 -23.49 15.02
C THR A 57 7.59 -24.64 15.31
N GLU A 58 6.33 -24.52 14.88
CA GLU A 58 5.35 -25.58 15.10
C GLU A 58 5.70 -26.85 14.32
N LYS A 59 5.45 -27.99 14.97
CA LYS A 59 5.88 -29.31 14.48
C LYS A 59 5.37 -29.59 13.07
N GLY A 60 6.30 -29.67 12.13
CA GLY A 60 6.04 -30.04 10.73
C GLY A 60 5.74 -28.87 9.79
N VAL A 61 5.59 -27.64 10.28
CA VAL A 61 5.36 -26.45 9.44
C VAL A 61 6.59 -26.15 8.59
N ALA A 62 7.77 -26.04 9.21
CA ALA A 62 9.03 -25.78 8.52
C ALA A 62 9.31 -26.79 7.38
N LYS A 63 8.96 -28.06 7.54
CA LYS A 63 9.12 -29.08 6.50
C LYS A 63 8.24 -28.79 5.28
N ILE A 64 6.96 -28.47 5.51
CA ILE A 64 6.01 -28.16 4.44
C ILE A 64 6.42 -26.88 3.71
N LEU A 65 6.89 -25.87 4.43
CA LEU A 65 7.40 -24.64 3.83
C LEU A 65 8.61 -24.90 2.92
N LYS A 66 9.54 -25.79 3.30
CA LYS A 66 10.69 -26.18 2.46
C LYS A 66 10.28 -26.92 1.18
N GLU A 67 9.21 -27.71 1.25
CA GLU A 67 8.70 -28.48 0.12
C GLU A 67 7.77 -27.65 -0.80
N SER A 68 7.28 -26.51 -0.31
CA SER A 68 6.44 -25.58 -1.05
C SER A 68 7.22 -24.89 -2.17
N LYS A 69 6.55 -24.67 -3.31
CA LYS A 69 7.07 -23.84 -4.40
C LYS A 69 6.67 -22.37 -4.26
N ALA A 70 5.78 -22.05 -3.34
CA ALA A 70 5.33 -20.69 -3.12
C ALA A 70 6.45 -19.86 -2.48
N PRO A 71 6.66 -18.60 -2.92
CA PRO A 71 7.54 -17.68 -2.21
C PRO A 71 7.08 -17.53 -0.76
N PHE A 72 8.05 -17.43 0.13
CA PHE A 72 7.84 -17.37 1.57
C PHE A 72 8.46 -16.09 2.14
N ILE A 73 7.63 -15.28 2.78
CA ILE A 73 8.03 -14.05 3.48
C ILE A 73 7.95 -14.29 4.98
N LEU A 74 9.07 -14.10 5.68
CA LEU A 74 9.14 -14.15 7.14
C LEU A 74 8.89 -12.76 7.72
N VAL A 75 7.91 -12.63 8.62
CA VAL A 75 7.69 -11.41 9.40
C VAL A 75 8.46 -11.54 10.71
N ASN A 76 9.72 -11.10 10.69
CA ASN A 76 10.63 -11.12 11.81
C ASN A 76 10.08 -10.35 13.00
N ASP A 77 10.26 -10.92 14.18
CA ASP A 77 10.04 -10.24 15.44
C ASP A 77 11.31 -10.42 16.27
N SER A 78 11.96 -9.32 16.62
CA SER A 78 13.21 -9.33 17.39
C SER A 78 13.10 -10.06 18.74
N SER A 79 11.88 -10.31 19.22
CA SER A 79 11.60 -11.07 20.43
C SER A 79 11.57 -12.60 20.25
N ILE A 80 11.58 -13.11 19.01
CA ILE A 80 11.41 -14.54 18.70
C ILE A 80 12.55 -15.00 17.79
N GLU A 81 13.45 -15.82 18.33
CA GLU A 81 14.47 -16.50 17.51
C GLU A 81 13.84 -17.62 16.68
N ALA A 82 13.78 -17.44 15.36
CA ALA A 82 13.39 -18.52 14.45
C ALA A 82 14.60 -19.36 14.06
N GLU A 83 14.46 -20.70 14.14
CA GLU A 83 15.42 -21.60 13.51
C GLU A 83 15.46 -21.38 11.98
N THR A 84 16.63 -20.99 11.47
CA THR A 84 17.24 -21.14 10.11
C THR A 84 16.38 -21.61 8.91
N LEU A 85 15.11 -21.22 8.82
CA LEU A 85 14.36 -21.36 7.60
C LEU A 85 14.78 -20.22 6.67
N LYS A 86 15.43 -20.56 5.56
CA LYS A 86 15.82 -19.55 4.57
C LYS A 86 14.56 -18.99 3.91
N ALA A 87 14.08 -17.86 4.43
CA ALA A 87 12.99 -17.12 3.83
C ALA A 87 13.38 -16.67 2.41
N THR A 88 12.38 -16.48 1.56
CA THR A 88 12.62 -15.85 0.25
C THR A 88 12.95 -14.37 0.46
N GLU A 89 12.20 -13.72 1.36
CA GLU A 89 12.40 -12.34 1.81
C GLU A 89 11.99 -12.23 3.28
N GLU A 90 12.44 -11.16 3.92
CA GLU A 90 12.12 -10.84 5.30
C GLU A 90 11.42 -9.48 5.38
N LEU A 91 10.55 -9.35 6.37
CA LEU A 91 9.85 -8.14 6.79
C LEU A 91 10.05 -7.99 8.29
N ASP A 92 10.39 -6.80 8.76
CA ASP A 92 10.46 -6.53 10.19
C ASP A 92 9.05 -6.29 10.75
N TYR A 93 8.85 -6.63 12.03
CA TYR A 93 7.71 -6.24 12.83
C TYR A 93 8.08 -5.02 13.70
N PRO A 94 7.22 -3.98 13.81
CA PRO A 94 5.94 -3.80 13.10
C PRO A 94 6.09 -3.63 11.58
N VAL A 95 5.07 -4.04 10.82
CA VAL A 95 5.18 -4.23 9.35
C VAL A 95 5.19 -2.90 8.61
N ASP A 96 6.18 -2.70 7.74
CA ASP A 96 6.19 -1.61 6.74
C ASP A 96 5.24 -1.97 5.58
N ILE A 97 4.15 -1.21 5.46
CA ILE A 97 3.11 -1.44 4.46
C ILE A 97 3.59 -1.26 3.01
N PHE A 98 4.54 -0.36 2.75
CA PHE A 98 5.12 -0.20 1.41
C PHE A 98 6.01 -1.36 1.08
N ARG A 99 6.81 -1.82 2.04
CA ARG A 99 7.65 -2.99 1.82
C ARG A 99 6.80 -4.24 1.59
N LEU A 100 5.73 -4.42 2.36
CA LEU A 100 4.74 -5.48 2.12
C LEU A 100 4.12 -5.36 0.72
N PHE A 101 3.74 -4.16 0.29
CA PHE A 101 3.22 -3.93 -1.05
C PHE A 101 4.24 -4.29 -2.15
N GLU A 102 5.48 -3.82 -2.03
CA GLU A 102 6.56 -4.15 -2.97
C GLU A 102 6.76 -5.67 -3.11
N LEU A 103 6.83 -6.38 -1.98
CA LEU A 103 7.02 -7.82 -1.97
C LEU A 103 5.83 -8.57 -2.59
N THR A 104 4.60 -8.17 -2.25
CA THR A 104 3.39 -8.78 -2.83
C THR A 104 3.33 -8.53 -4.34
N GLN A 105 3.61 -7.31 -4.81
CA GLN A 105 3.69 -7.01 -6.24
C GLN A 105 4.77 -7.84 -6.94
N LYS A 106 5.98 -7.91 -6.38
CA LYS A 106 7.13 -8.65 -6.93
C LYS A 106 6.81 -10.13 -7.18
N TYR A 107 6.14 -10.78 -6.24
CA TYR A 107 5.91 -12.24 -6.30
C TYR A 107 4.61 -12.63 -6.98
N LEU A 108 3.60 -11.77 -6.91
CA LEU A 108 2.27 -12.12 -7.41
C LEU A 108 2.04 -11.55 -8.81
N GLU A 109 2.47 -10.32 -9.12
CA GLU A 109 2.09 -9.63 -10.36
C GLU A 109 3.07 -9.87 -11.52
N LYS A 110 2.52 -10.12 -12.72
CA LYS A 110 3.32 -10.20 -13.95
C LYS A 110 3.91 -8.85 -14.35
N ILE A 111 3.18 -7.77 -14.05
CA ILE A 111 3.59 -6.39 -14.29
C ILE A 111 3.47 -5.68 -12.93
N PRO A 112 4.51 -5.76 -12.08
CA PRO A 112 4.46 -5.23 -10.73
C PRO A 112 4.34 -3.71 -10.73
N ARG A 113 3.47 -3.18 -9.88
CA ARG A 113 3.45 -1.74 -9.59
C ARG A 113 4.54 -1.41 -8.59
N ARG A 114 5.13 -0.23 -8.75
CA ARG A 114 6.15 0.29 -7.83
C ARG A 114 5.55 0.96 -6.59
N ASN A 115 4.31 1.45 -6.69
CA ASN A 115 3.68 2.24 -5.63
C ASN A 115 2.20 1.88 -5.43
N ILE A 116 1.78 2.03 -4.17
CA ILE A 116 0.37 1.94 -3.76
C ILE A 116 -0.37 3.11 -4.40
N ARG A 117 -1.52 2.82 -5.02
CA ARG A 117 -2.44 3.82 -5.54
C ARG A 117 -3.71 3.80 -4.72
N LEU A 118 -4.00 4.92 -4.06
CA LEU A 118 -5.22 5.10 -3.31
C LEU A 118 -6.29 5.69 -4.21
N LYS A 119 -7.53 5.24 -4.00
CA LYS A 119 -8.70 5.88 -4.59
C LYS A 119 -9.09 7.05 -3.70
N VAL A 120 -9.06 8.25 -4.26
CA VAL A 120 -9.32 9.49 -3.53
C VAL A 120 -10.36 10.33 -4.28
N GLN A 121 -10.84 11.39 -3.65
CA GLN A 121 -11.65 12.43 -4.29
C GLN A 121 -11.14 13.77 -3.76
N LEU A 122 -10.05 14.26 -4.36
CA LEU A 122 -9.42 15.51 -3.93
C LEU A 122 -9.56 16.55 -5.04
N PRO A 123 -9.79 17.83 -4.72
CA PRO A 123 -9.58 18.88 -5.68
C PRO A 123 -8.09 18.94 -6.01
N GLY A 124 -7.76 19.29 -7.25
CA GLY A 124 -6.41 19.65 -7.62
C GLY A 124 -6.41 20.56 -8.82
N MET A 125 -5.23 21.08 -9.14
CA MET A 125 -5.06 21.99 -10.26
C MET A 125 -3.85 21.55 -11.06
N TYR A 126 -3.91 21.75 -12.37
CA TYR A 126 -2.75 21.64 -13.24
C TYR A 126 -2.69 22.85 -14.16
N TYR A 127 -1.51 23.18 -14.65
CA TYR A 127 -1.31 24.26 -15.62
C TYR A 127 -1.14 23.71 -17.02
N CYS A 128 -1.93 24.22 -17.97
CA CYS A 128 -1.74 24.02 -19.39
C CYS A 128 -1.13 25.30 -19.98
N GLY A 129 0.20 25.34 -20.09
CA GLY A 129 0.91 26.60 -20.35
C GLY A 129 0.78 27.55 -19.17
N GLU A 130 0.25 28.76 -19.39
CA GLU A 130 0.01 29.75 -18.33
C GLU A 130 -1.40 29.66 -17.72
N SER A 131 -2.28 28.84 -18.30
CA SER A 131 -3.68 28.75 -17.87
C SER A 131 -3.86 27.69 -16.78
N PRO A 132 -4.40 28.06 -15.60
CA PRO A 132 -4.76 27.09 -14.58
C PRO A 132 -6.02 26.33 -14.96
N CYS A 133 -6.02 25.03 -14.73
CA CYS A 133 -7.15 24.13 -14.97
C CYS A 133 -7.46 23.36 -13.68
N ILE A 134 -8.69 23.51 -13.18
CA ILE A 134 -9.16 22.75 -12.02
C ILE A 134 -9.59 21.36 -12.48
N ALA A 135 -9.22 20.36 -11.71
CA ALA A 135 -9.58 18.98 -11.93
C ALA A 135 -9.75 18.24 -10.61
N GLU A 136 -10.23 17.01 -10.70
CA GLU A 136 -10.41 16.14 -9.55
C GLU A 136 -9.39 15.01 -9.59
N ILE A 137 -8.67 14.83 -8.50
CA ILE A 137 -7.76 13.71 -8.32
C ILE A 137 -8.59 12.54 -7.84
N ILE A 138 -8.63 11.48 -8.66
CA ILE A 138 -9.39 10.26 -8.34
C ILE A 138 -8.48 9.08 -7.98
N SER A 139 -7.18 9.21 -8.23
CA SER A 139 -6.17 8.26 -7.79
C SER A 139 -4.88 8.99 -7.43
N LEU A 140 -4.27 8.63 -6.29
CA LEU A 140 -3.04 9.24 -5.78
C LEU A 140 -2.05 8.18 -5.32
N SER A 141 -0.76 8.43 -5.55
CA SER A 141 0.37 7.65 -5.05
C SER A 141 1.54 8.57 -4.73
N ALA A 142 2.62 8.03 -4.14
CA ALA A 142 3.84 8.78 -3.90
C ALA A 142 4.58 9.23 -5.17
N GLU A 143 4.30 8.61 -6.33
CA GLU A 143 5.01 8.87 -7.59
C GLU A 143 4.10 9.42 -8.70
N GLY A 144 2.81 9.62 -8.43
CA GLY A 144 1.91 10.13 -9.45
C GLY A 144 0.45 10.13 -9.04
N LEU A 145 -0.38 10.65 -9.93
CA LEU A 145 -1.81 10.76 -9.73
C LEU A 145 -2.59 10.58 -11.03
N PHE A 146 -3.91 10.49 -10.91
CA PHE A 146 -4.82 10.56 -12.03
C PHE A 146 -5.81 11.71 -11.84
N PHE A 147 -5.80 12.65 -12.78
CA PHE A 147 -6.81 13.70 -12.87
C PHE A 147 -8.00 13.26 -13.71
N ARG A 148 -9.20 13.43 -13.17
CA ARG A 148 -10.47 13.49 -13.89
C ARG A 148 -10.75 14.94 -14.25
N THR A 149 -11.06 15.21 -15.51
CA THR A 149 -11.36 16.57 -16.00
C THR A 149 -12.47 16.54 -17.05
N GLY A 150 -13.25 17.62 -17.12
CA GLY A 150 -14.30 17.82 -18.13
C GLY A 150 -13.83 18.49 -19.42
N SER A 151 -12.55 18.89 -19.49
CA SER A 151 -11.98 19.62 -20.63
C SER A 151 -10.99 18.75 -21.40
N ARG A 152 -10.93 18.93 -22.73
CA ARG A 152 -9.97 18.22 -23.57
C ARG A 152 -8.55 18.45 -23.08
N ILE A 153 -7.78 17.36 -23.02
CA ILE A 153 -6.41 17.35 -22.53
C ILE A 153 -5.49 17.45 -23.73
N ASP A 154 -5.52 18.61 -24.37
CA ASP A 154 -4.64 18.96 -25.47
C ASP A 154 -3.48 19.79 -24.89
N GLY A 155 -2.23 19.42 -25.19
CA GLY A 155 -1.08 20.15 -24.67
C GLY A 155 0.18 19.30 -24.48
N PRO A 156 1.27 19.92 -23.99
CA PRO A 156 2.53 19.24 -23.75
C PRO A 156 2.38 18.12 -22.72
N ASP A 157 3.27 17.13 -22.79
CA ASP A 157 3.26 16.03 -21.83
C ASP A 157 3.75 16.46 -20.44
N ASN A 158 4.43 17.60 -20.31
CA ASN A 158 4.85 18.12 -19.02
C ASN A 158 3.84 19.13 -18.48
N VAL A 159 3.45 18.96 -17.22
CA VAL A 159 2.46 19.78 -16.52
C VAL A 159 2.97 20.20 -15.15
N GLN A 160 2.63 21.41 -14.73
CA GLN A 160 2.78 21.83 -13.34
C GLN A 160 1.50 21.48 -12.59
N ILE A 161 1.62 20.89 -11.41
CA ILE A 161 0.50 20.38 -10.61
C ILE A 161 0.49 21.09 -9.27
N VAL A 162 -0.69 21.44 -8.79
CA VAL A 162 -0.93 21.87 -7.41
C VAL A 162 -1.83 20.83 -6.74
N LEU A 163 -1.27 20.18 -5.72
CA LEU A 163 -1.91 19.12 -4.94
C LEU A 163 -2.12 19.62 -3.49
N PRO A 164 -3.37 19.77 -3.03
CA PRO A 164 -3.64 20.05 -1.63
C PRO A 164 -3.50 18.77 -0.79
N LEU A 165 -2.64 18.82 0.22
CA LEU A 165 -2.55 17.79 1.26
C LEU A 165 -3.58 18.10 2.36
N LEU A 166 -4.84 17.75 2.09
CA LEU A 166 -5.94 18.02 3.03
C LEU A 166 -5.67 17.40 4.41
N GLY A 167 -5.90 18.15 5.47
CA GLY A 167 -5.57 17.76 6.85
C GLY A 167 -4.16 18.16 7.29
N MET A 168 -3.21 18.33 6.36
CA MET A 168 -1.85 18.85 6.65
C MET A 168 -1.72 20.37 6.47
N GLN A 169 -2.79 21.03 6.00
CA GLN A 169 -2.82 22.47 5.70
C GLN A 169 -1.66 22.93 4.80
N LYS A 170 -1.31 22.11 3.81
CA LYS A 170 -0.20 22.35 2.89
C LYS A 170 -0.61 22.08 1.45
N GLU A 171 -0.08 22.87 0.54
CA GLU A 171 -0.18 22.65 -0.90
C GLU A 171 1.20 22.28 -1.45
N LEU A 172 1.23 21.31 -2.35
CA LEU A 172 2.45 20.91 -3.05
C LEU A 172 2.36 21.36 -4.49
N GLU A 173 3.40 22.07 -4.94
CA GLU A 173 3.64 22.36 -6.34
C GLU A 173 4.66 21.36 -6.89
N ILE A 174 4.21 20.52 -7.83
CA ILE A 174 5.01 19.40 -8.34
C ILE A 174 4.98 19.42 -9.86
N LYS A 175 6.12 19.15 -10.50
CA LYS A 175 6.17 18.90 -11.94
C LYS A 175 5.74 17.47 -12.22
N GLY A 176 4.99 17.28 -13.30
CA GLY A 176 4.58 15.96 -13.73
C GLY A 176 4.71 15.75 -15.23
N ARG A 177 4.77 14.49 -15.62
CA ARG A 177 4.71 14.03 -17.00
C ARG A 177 3.47 13.17 -17.21
N ILE A 178 2.66 13.52 -18.19
CA ILE A 178 1.51 12.74 -18.63
C ILE A 178 2.03 11.44 -19.26
N VAL A 179 1.68 10.31 -18.63
CA VAL A 179 2.05 8.96 -19.10
C VAL A 179 0.99 8.39 -20.04
N TYR A 180 -0.28 8.74 -19.80
CA TYR A 180 -1.39 8.35 -20.67
C TYR A 180 -2.57 9.29 -20.50
N ARG A 181 -3.40 9.38 -21.54
CA ARG A 181 -4.67 10.12 -21.56
C ARG A 181 -5.81 9.13 -21.72
N VAL A 182 -6.93 9.43 -21.07
CA VAL A 182 -8.17 8.65 -21.16
C VAL A 182 -9.19 9.53 -21.84
N GLU A 183 -9.60 9.14 -23.04
CA GLU A 183 -10.68 9.78 -23.78
C GLU A 183 -12.05 9.25 -23.33
N PRO A 184 -13.09 10.10 -23.32
CA PRO A 184 -14.42 9.71 -22.90
C PRO A 184 -15.04 8.71 -23.89
N GLN A 185 -15.45 7.55 -23.39
CA GLN A 185 -16.06 6.49 -24.20
C GLN A 185 -17.11 5.71 -23.38
N ALA A 186 -18.07 5.07 -24.06
CA ALA A 186 -19.12 4.34 -23.36
C ALA A 186 -18.56 3.26 -22.41
N GLY A 187 -17.46 2.58 -22.80
CA GLY A 187 -16.81 1.55 -21.99
C GLY A 187 -16.12 2.04 -20.71
N ASN A 188 -15.86 3.35 -20.58
CA ASN A 188 -15.27 3.93 -19.37
C ASN A 188 -16.23 4.89 -18.66
N ASN A 189 -17.54 4.79 -18.91
CA ASN A 189 -18.57 5.69 -18.40
C ASN A 189 -18.31 7.16 -18.74
N TYR A 190 -17.75 7.42 -19.94
CA TYR A 190 -17.33 8.75 -20.38
C TYR A 190 -16.34 9.43 -19.44
N LEU A 191 -15.55 8.64 -18.69
CA LEU A 191 -14.44 9.15 -17.90
C LEU A 191 -13.40 9.77 -18.83
N GLN A 192 -13.01 11.00 -18.52
CA GLN A 192 -11.95 11.71 -19.20
C GLN A 192 -10.90 12.18 -18.20
N GLY A 193 -9.62 12.04 -18.55
CA GLY A 193 -8.56 12.30 -17.60
C GLY A 193 -7.15 11.99 -18.09
N MET A 194 -6.18 12.20 -17.22
CA MET A 194 -4.77 11.93 -17.49
C MET A 194 -4.09 11.27 -16.29
N GLY A 195 -3.30 10.24 -16.59
CA GLY A 195 -2.37 9.66 -15.63
C GLY A 195 -1.05 10.40 -15.70
N ILE A 196 -0.61 10.92 -14.56
CA ILE A 196 0.59 11.74 -14.45
C ILE A 196 1.58 11.08 -13.50
N GLU A 197 2.83 10.97 -13.94
CA GLU A 197 3.98 10.64 -13.12
C GLU A 197 4.63 11.92 -12.62
N PHE A 198 4.97 11.99 -11.34
CA PHE A 198 5.69 13.12 -10.78
C PHE A 198 7.17 13.07 -11.18
N ILE A 199 7.73 14.23 -11.54
CA ILE A 199 9.12 14.39 -11.97
C ILE A 199 9.78 15.52 -11.16
N ASP A 200 11.10 15.49 -11.02
CA ASP A 200 11.89 16.49 -10.30
C ASP A 200 11.40 16.78 -8.87
N ILE A 201 10.97 15.75 -8.14
CA ILE A 201 10.48 15.89 -6.76
C ILE A 201 11.68 16.05 -5.81
N ALA A 202 11.67 17.09 -4.97
CA ALA A 202 12.62 17.23 -3.88
C ALA A 202 12.38 16.15 -2.80
N ALA A 203 13.44 15.65 -2.16
CA ALA A 203 13.36 14.58 -1.17
C ALA A 203 12.38 14.88 -0.01
N ASP A 204 12.32 16.14 0.44
CA ASP A 204 11.37 16.56 1.49
C ASP A 204 9.92 16.51 1.01
N THR A 205 9.66 16.89 -0.24
CA THR A 205 8.33 16.80 -0.86
C THR A 205 7.91 15.35 -1.06
N GLU A 206 8.83 14.48 -1.48
CA GLU A 206 8.57 13.05 -1.61
C GLU A 206 8.21 12.44 -0.25
N LYS A 207 8.98 12.78 0.80
CA LYS A 207 8.71 12.33 2.17
C LYS A 207 7.32 12.77 2.65
N LEU A 208 6.95 14.03 2.43
CA LEU A 208 5.64 14.55 2.80
C LEU A 208 4.51 13.85 2.05
N LEU A 209 4.69 13.59 0.75
CA LEU A 209 3.70 12.91 -0.06
C LEU A 209 3.54 11.44 0.36
N ARG A 210 4.64 10.76 0.70
CA ARG A 210 4.61 9.41 1.29
C ARG A 210 3.82 9.40 2.59
N GLN A 211 4.11 10.32 3.51
CA GLN A 211 3.37 10.46 4.77
C GLN A 211 1.88 10.75 4.54
N TYR A 212 1.55 11.57 3.54
CA TYR A 212 0.16 11.84 3.22
C TYR A 212 -0.58 10.59 2.70
N VAL A 213 0.05 9.84 1.80
CA VAL A 213 -0.48 8.57 1.27
C VAL A 213 -0.60 7.54 2.39
N GLU A 214 0.37 7.46 3.30
CA GLU A 214 0.28 6.62 4.51
C GLU A 214 -0.97 6.94 5.31
N ASN A 215 -1.16 8.20 5.68
CA ASN A 215 -2.29 8.62 6.50
C ASN A 215 -3.63 8.32 5.82
N LEU A 216 -3.75 8.60 4.52
CA LEU A 216 -4.95 8.28 3.74
C LEU A 216 -5.24 6.77 3.71
N LEU A 217 -4.20 5.94 3.53
CA LEU A 217 -4.35 4.50 3.53
C LEU A 217 -4.82 4.00 4.90
N MET A 218 -4.25 4.53 5.98
CA MET A 218 -4.64 4.17 7.34
C MET A 218 -6.09 4.55 7.64
N THR A 219 -6.54 5.73 7.20
CA THR A 219 -7.96 6.13 7.29
C THR A 219 -8.86 5.21 6.47
N GLU A 220 -8.48 4.85 5.24
CA GLU A 220 -9.28 3.92 4.42
C GLU A 220 -9.42 2.54 5.07
N LEU A 221 -8.33 2.04 5.68
CA LEU A 221 -8.32 0.77 6.38
C LEU A 221 -9.17 0.84 7.65
N SER A 222 -9.08 1.92 8.45
CA SER A 222 -9.90 2.10 9.65
C SER A 222 -11.39 2.21 9.32
N ASP A 223 -11.76 2.97 8.29
CA ASP A 223 -13.17 3.14 7.88
C ASP A 223 -13.81 1.81 7.45
N LYS A 224 -13.04 0.95 6.77
CA LYS A 224 -13.48 -0.41 6.43
C LYS A 224 -13.52 -1.33 7.64
N SER A 225 -12.67 -1.09 8.65
CA SER A 225 -12.69 -1.79 9.93
C SER A 225 -13.86 -1.41 10.81
N TYR A 226 -14.39 -0.19 10.78
CA TYR A 226 -15.57 0.17 11.59
C TYR A 226 -16.83 -0.61 11.17
N ALA A 227 -16.80 -1.26 10.00
CA ALA A 227 -17.81 -2.24 9.61
C ALA A 227 -17.51 -3.69 10.11
N GLN A 228 -16.33 -3.95 10.70
CA GLN A 228 -15.77 -5.27 11.02
C GLN A 228 -14.97 -5.37 12.35
N ASP A 229 -14.91 -4.33 13.20
CA ASP A 229 -14.32 -4.25 14.56
C ASP A 229 -12.96 -4.96 14.80
N THR A 230 -11.88 -4.72 14.02
CA THR A 230 -10.64 -5.55 14.17
C THR A 230 -9.26 -4.93 13.87
N LEU A 231 -9.09 -3.68 13.44
CA LEU A 231 -7.76 -3.14 13.10
C LEU A 231 -7.01 -2.52 14.30
N ASP A 232 -5.79 -3.01 14.57
CA ASP A 232 -4.81 -2.35 15.45
C ASP A 232 -3.69 -1.71 14.61
N ILE A 233 -3.69 -0.38 14.60
CA ILE A 233 -2.76 0.46 13.84
C ILE A 233 -1.33 0.35 14.38
N GLU A 234 -1.13 0.00 15.66
CA GLU A 234 0.19 -0.08 16.29
C GLU A 234 1.09 -1.17 15.68
N GLN A 235 0.49 -2.10 14.93
CA GLN A 235 1.19 -3.20 14.26
C GLN A 235 1.79 -2.84 12.90
N LEU A 236 1.50 -1.64 12.40
CA LEU A 236 2.11 -1.07 11.22
C LEU A 236 3.18 -0.06 11.65
N GLN A 237 4.41 -0.22 11.17
CA GLN A 237 5.40 0.82 11.39
C GLN A 237 5.03 2.03 10.54
N SER A 238 4.55 3.08 11.21
CA SER A 238 4.66 4.44 10.68
C SER A 238 6.04 4.97 11.06
N ARG A 239 6.79 5.55 10.12
CA ARG A 239 8.05 6.26 10.43
C ARG A 239 7.80 7.64 11.08
N SER A 240 6.69 7.80 11.79
CA SER A 240 6.12 9.11 12.13
C SER A 240 5.84 9.28 13.63
N THR A 241 6.79 8.94 14.47
CA THR A 241 6.78 9.38 15.88
C THR A 241 8.04 10.17 16.18
N GLU A 242 8.04 11.45 15.80
CA GLU A 242 8.72 12.53 16.54
C GLU A 242 8.35 13.90 15.95
N LEU A 243 7.14 14.39 16.24
CA LEU A 243 6.84 15.83 16.26
C LEU A 243 5.88 16.11 17.41
N THR A 244 6.34 15.88 18.64
CA THR A 244 5.72 16.47 19.82
C THR A 244 6.06 17.95 19.83
N LEU A 245 5.10 18.79 19.43
CA LEU A 245 5.14 20.24 19.64
C LEU A 245 5.30 20.51 21.15
N LYS A 246 6.54 20.73 21.60
CA LYS A 246 6.79 21.44 22.87
C LYS A 246 6.49 22.91 22.61
N ILE A 247 5.28 23.31 22.93
CA ILE A 247 4.93 24.72 23.10
C ILE A 247 5.70 25.18 24.35
N ASN A 248 6.78 25.92 24.17
CA ASN A 248 7.39 26.67 25.25
C ASN A 248 6.46 27.86 25.57
N PRO A 249 5.98 28.01 26.82
CA PRO A 249 5.33 29.25 27.21
C PRO A 249 6.37 30.37 27.16
N ILE A 250 6.00 31.47 26.52
CA ILE A 250 6.77 32.72 26.51
C ILE A 250 6.44 33.45 27.82
N ASP A 251 7.45 33.72 28.63
CA ASP A 251 7.40 34.63 29.79
C ASP A 251 7.28 36.09 29.35
#